data_AF-A0A8H7R9C8-F1
#
_entry.id   AF-A0A8H7R9C8-F1
#
_cell.length_a   1.000
_cell.length_b   1.000
_cell.length_c   1.000
_cell.angle_alpha   90.00
_cell.angle_beta   90.00
_cell.angle_gamma   90.00
#
_symmetry.space_group_name_H-M   'P 1'
#
loop_
_entity.id
_entity.type
_entity.pdbx_description
1 polymer ?
#
loop_
_entity_poly.entity_id
_entity_poly.type
_entity_poly.pdbx_seq_one_letter_code
_entity_poly.pdbx_strand_id
1 'polypeptide(L)'
;MSANDLTVVAPIMKRILDEVVNNSLDSTSSSNPDDDTPFERSLCAAWDVCTVQDYAAALVHSQFHRVLLKVVTMTSRIRTRELAMGTLANLACHWASGIGPLLLDDMDILKLCRSILWNENDARVLLETTRLLNTFLSCSIDTSHQTVIEHDNLTEFLTPVPMAPSIFHQYTLIICNTLYSELLLNSLELMTRIVVYTNAITHSITRRRQRLMQHDHTQTTNDDDDDDRHQFMDKSDTLALVTWGAERLEEEGRGVGIGMGFHRGVAKNVMHLLWALLAYNQVGITDCGPEMTHGLGQSMSRLVSYIQEDEMDTRVEDEDIQNLAQALNTKLSMAS
;
A
#
# COMPACT_ATOMS: atom_id res chain seq x y z
N MET A 1 -12.32 -29.72 3.53
CA MET A 1 -13.04 -29.20 2.34
C MET A 1 -14.37 -29.94 2.26
N SER A 2 -15.48 -29.24 2.49
CA SER A 2 -16.80 -29.86 2.42
C SER A 2 -17.19 -30.05 0.95
N ALA A 3 -17.97 -31.09 0.62
CA ALA A 3 -18.47 -31.28 -0.73
C ALA A 3 -19.35 -30.09 -1.20
N ASN A 4 -19.89 -29.30 -0.27
CA ASN A 4 -20.72 -28.13 -0.54
C ASN A 4 -19.91 -26.89 -0.92
N ASP A 5 -18.64 -26.78 -0.55
CA ASP A 5 -17.83 -25.59 -0.88
C ASP A 5 -17.44 -25.61 -2.37
N LEU A 6 -17.16 -26.80 -2.89
CA LEU A 6 -16.87 -27.05 -4.29
C LEU A 6 -18.07 -26.80 -5.21
N THR A 7 -19.31 -27.02 -4.76
CA THR A 7 -20.49 -26.86 -5.62
C THR A 7 -20.76 -25.39 -5.96
N VAL A 8 -20.38 -24.46 -5.08
CA VAL A 8 -20.50 -23.01 -5.30
C VAL A 8 -19.36 -22.49 -6.18
N VAL A 9 -18.13 -22.89 -5.87
CA VAL A 9 -16.93 -22.32 -6.50
C VAL A 9 -16.65 -22.91 -7.89
N ALA A 10 -16.84 -24.22 -8.09
CA ALA A 10 -16.42 -24.89 -9.31
C ALA A 10 -17.09 -24.35 -10.59
N PRO A 11 -18.39 -24.00 -10.62
CA PRO A 11 -19.01 -23.40 -11.80
C PRO A 11 -18.40 -22.03 -12.17
N ILE A 12 -18.08 -21.20 -11.17
CA ILE A 12 -17.47 -19.89 -11.36
C ILE A 12 -16.07 -20.05 -11.96
N MET A 13 -15.25 -20.89 -11.32
CA MET A 13 -13.89 -21.19 -11.78
C MET A 13 -13.87 -21.75 -13.20
N LYS A 14 -14.73 -22.74 -13.48
CA LYS A 14 -14.80 -23.37 -14.79
C LYS A 14 -15.10 -22.34 -15.87
N ARG A 15 -16.08 -21.47 -15.64
CA ARG A 15 -16.46 -20.44 -16.60
C ARG A 15 -15.33 -19.45 -16.87
N ILE A 16 -14.63 -19.00 -15.83
CA ILE A 16 -13.48 -18.11 -16.00
C ILE A 16 -12.35 -18.83 -16.76
N LEU A 17 -12.06 -20.08 -16.39
CA LEU A 17 -11.02 -20.88 -17.03
C LEU A 17 -11.32 -21.12 -18.52
N ASP A 18 -12.56 -21.44 -18.87
CA ASP A 18 -12.96 -21.69 -20.26
C ASP A 18 -12.71 -20.45 -21.14
N GLU A 19 -13.05 -19.24 -20.65
CA GLU A 19 -12.80 -17.98 -21.37
C GLU A 19 -11.30 -17.64 -21.48
N VAL A 20 -10.52 -17.96 -20.44
CA VAL A 20 -9.05 -17.79 -20.43
C VAL A 20 -8.35 -18.77 -21.38
N VAL A 21 -8.83 -20.01 -21.48
CA VAL A 21 -8.27 -21.03 -22.38
C VAL A 21 -8.60 -20.72 -23.83
N ASN A 22 -9.80 -20.20 -24.10
CA ASN A 22 -10.25 -19.84 -25.44
C ASN A 22 -9.77 -18.44 -25.90
N ASN A 23 -9.04 -17.70 -25.06
CA ASN A 23 -8.59 -16.32 -25.29
C ASN A 23 -9.76 -15.38 -25.66
N SER A 24 -10.93 -15.56 -25.05
CA SER A 24 -12.18 -14.87 -25.39
C SER A 24 -12.62 -13.84 -24.36
N LEU A 25 -11.74 -13.49 -23.40
CA LEU A 25 -11.98 -12.57 -22.28
C LEU A 25 -12.63 -11.24 -22.71
N ASP A 26 -12.12 -10.65 -23.79
CA ASP A 26 -12.57 -9.36 -24.32
C ASP A 26 -13.51 -9.48 -25.53
N SER A 27 -13.87 -10.71 -25.93
CA SER A 27 -14.61 -10.97 -27.18
C SER A 27 -16.06 -10.50 -27.16
N THR A 28 -16.63 -10.35 -25.97
CA THR A 28 -18.00 -9.85 -25.79
C THR A 28 -17.95 -8.38 -25.39
N SER A 29 -18.14 -7.49 -26.37
CA SER A 29 -18.45 -6.09 -26.08
C SER A 29 -19.92 -5.99 -25.65
N SER A 30 -20.18 -5.55 -24.42
CA SER A 30 -21.51 -5.04 -24.06
C SER A 30 -21.83 -3.84 -24.95
N SER A 31 -23.06 -3.74 -25.44
CA SER A 31 -23.51 -2.59 -26.25
C SER A 31 -23.52 -1.29 -25.45
N ASN A 32 -23.57 -1.41 -24.12
CA ASN A 32 -23.38 -0.34 -23.17
C ASN A 32 -22.01 -0.51 -22.50
N PRO A 33 -21.08 0.46 -22.63
CA PRO A 33 -19.77 0.38 -21.98
C PRO A 33 -19.84 0.31 -20.45
N ASP A 34 -20.98 0.72 -19.86
CA ASP A 34 -21.21 0.68 -18.41
C ASP A 34 -21.74 -0.68 -17.90
N ASP A 35 -22.14 -1.59 -18.80
CA ASP A 35 -22.66 -2.90 -18.39
C ASP A 35 -21.54 -3.94 -18.30
N ASP A 36 -21.49 -4.65 -17.18
CA ASP A 36 -20.61 -5.80 -16.99
C ASP A 36 -20.90 -6.89 -18.04
N THR A 37 -19.84 -7.39 -18.67
CA THR A 37 -19.90 -8.55 -19.57
C THR A 37 -20.24 -9.83 -18.83
N PRO A 38 -20.66 -10.90 -19.55
CA PRO A 38 -20.83 -12.21 -18.93
C PRO A 38 -19.57 -12.73 -18.23
N PHE A 39 -18.38 -12.36 -18.72
CA PHE A 39 -17.11 -12.68 -18.10
C PHE A 39 -16.88 -11.87 -16.82
N GLU A 40 -17.07 -10.55 -16.86
CA GLU A 40 -16.95 -9.67 -15.69
C GLU A 40 -17.93 -10.05 -14.58
N ARG A 41 -19.16 -10.45 -14.90
CA ARG A 41 -20.10 -10.99 -13.90
C ARG A 41 -19.58 -12.26 -13.20
N SER A 42 -18.79 -13.08 -13.90
CA SER A 42 -18.19 -14.28 -13.33
C SER A 42 -17.00 -13.92 -12.42
N LEU A 43 -16.19 -12.93 -12.81
CA LEU A 43 -15.14 -12.39 -11.95
C LEU A 43 -15.70 -11.67 -10.72
N CYS A 44 -16.82 -10.94 -10.86
CA CYS A 44 -17.52 -10.31 -9.74
C CYS A 44 -18.00 -11.38 -8.75
N ALA A 45 -18.59 -12.48 -9.23
CA ALA A 45 -18.94 -13.61 -8.37
C ALA A 45 -17.70 -14.22 -7.70
N ALA A 46 -16.57 -14.33 -8.41
CA ALA A 46 -15.31 -14.81 -7.83
C ALA A 46 -14.79 -13.87 -6.72
N TRP A 47 -14.82 -12.56 -6.96
CA TRP A 47 -14.47 -11.52 -5.99
C TRP A 47 -15.28 -11.70 -4.70
N ASP A 48 -16.61 -11.79 -4.82
CA ASP A 48 -17.53 -11.87 -3.69
C ASP A 48 -17.28 -13.14 -2.86
N VAL A 49 -17.20 -14.32 -3.50
CA VAL A 49 -17.02 -15.57 -2.76
C VAL A 49 -15.64 -15.67 -2.10
N CYS A 50 -14.62 -14.99 -2.63
CA CYS A 50 -13.29 -14.96 -2.02
C CYS A 50 -13.25 -14.21 -0.68
N THR A 51 -14.31 -13.50 -0.29
CA THR A 51 -14.42 -12.94 1.07
C THR A 51 -14.64 -14.02 2.14
N VAL A 52 -15.10 -15.21 1.75
CA VAL A 52 -15.35 -16.35 2.64
C VAL A 52 -14.18 -17.32 2.59
N GLN A 53 -13.62 -17.62 3.77
CA GLN A 53 -12.38 -18.41 3.93
C GLN A 53 -12.45 -19.79 3.26
N ASP A 54 -13.54 -20.54 3.42
CA ASP A 54 -13.67 -21.89 2.86
C ASP A 54 -13.68 -21.88 1.33
N TYR A 55 -14.32 -20.88 0.73
CA TYR A 55 -14.32 -20.70 -0.72
C TYR A 55 -12.95 -20.24 -1.21
N ALA A 56 -12.35 -19.24 -0.56
CA ALA A 56 -10.98 -18.80 -0.87
C ALA A 56 -9.98 -19.97 -0.85
N ALA A 57 -10.08 -20.84 0.16
CA ALA A 57 -9.27 -22.06 0.24
C ALA A 57 -9.50 -22.98 -0.96
N ALA A 58 -10.75 -23.22 -1.38
CA ALA A 58 -11.04 -24.05 -2.54
C ALA A 58 -10.44 -23.48 -3.85
N LEU A 59 -10.51 -22.16 -4.05
CA LEU A 59 -9.89 -21.50 -5.22
C LEU A 59 -8.36 -21.63 -5.21
N VAL A 60 -7.73 -21.42 -4.05
CA VAL A 60 -6.27 -21.43 -3.91
C VAL A 60 -5.69 -22.84 -4.08
N HIS A 61 -6.35 -23.87 -3.52
CA HIS A 61 -5.96 -25.28 -3.74
C HIS A 61 -5.95 -25.66 -5.22
N SER A 62 -6.77 -24.99 -6.03
CA SER A 62 -6.85 -25.19 -7.48
C SER A 62 -5.91 -24.27 -8.28
N GLN A 63 -4.98 -23.57 -7.61
CA GLN A 63 -4.07 -22.58 -8.18
C GLN A 63 -4.78 -21.46 -8.96
N PHE A 64 -6.00 -21.10 -8.57
CA PHE A 64 -6.80 -20.14 -9.34
C PHE A 64 -6.18 -18.74 -9.40
N HIS A 65 -5.33 -18.37 -8.43
CA HIS A 65 -4.53 -17.13 -8.49
C HIS A 65 -3.70 -17.03 -9.79
N ARG A 66 -3.20 -18.16 -10.33
CA ARG A 66 -2.49 -18.18 -11.62
C ARG A 66 -3.39 -17.85 -12.81
N VAL A 67 -4.65 -18.27 -12.75
CA VAL A 67 -5.66 -17.90 -13.75
C VAL A 67 -5.93 -16.40 -13.68
N LEU A 68 -6.04 -15.84 -12.48
CA LEU A 68 -6.22 -14.39 -12.28
C LEU A 68 -5.03 -13.57 -12.81
N LEU A 69 -3.78 -14.00 -12.57
CA LEU A 69 -2.58 -13.38 -13.17
C LEU A 69 -2.69 -13.35 -14.71
N LYS A 70 -3.10 -14.47 -15.32
CA LYS A 70 -3.30 -14.56 -16.76
C LYS A 70 -4.42 -13.63 -17.25
N VAL A 71 -5.53 -13.51 -16.50
CA VAL A 71 -6.61 -12.56 -16.83
C VAL A 71 -6.09 -11.13 -16.84
N VAL A 72 -5.37 -10.69 -15.80
CA VAL A 72 -4.86 -9.32 -15.68
C VAL A 72 -3.91 -8.96 -16.83
N THR A 73 -3.04 -9.91 -17.22
CA THR A 73 -2.03 -9.70 -18.27
C THR A 73 -2.59 -9.78 -19.69
N MET A 74 -3.73 -10.44 -19.89
CA MET A 74 -4.33 -10.59 -21.22
C MET A 74 -5.43 -9.56 -21.52
N THR A 75 -6.15 -9.10 -20.50
CA THR A 75 -7.28 -8.21 -20.69
C THR A 75 -6.85 -6.81 -21.13
N SER A 76 -7.57 -6.25 -22.08
CA SER A 76 -7.55 -4.82 -22.40
C SER A 76 -8.58 -4.03 -21.59
N ARG A 77 -9.58 -4.71 -21.00
CA ARG A 77 -10.67 -4.09 -20.23
C ARG A 77 -10.26 -3.78 -18.80
N ILE A 78 -10.38 -2.51 -18.43
CA ILE A 78 -10.09 -2.00 -17.08
C ILE A 78 -10.94 -2.70 -16.02
N ARG A 79 -12.26 -2.81 -16.23
CA ARG A 79 -13.17 -3.45 -15.26
C ARG A 79 -12.82 -4.92 -15.02
N THR A 80 -12.44 -5.64 -16.06
CA THR A 80 -11.94 -7.02 -15.93
C THR A 80 -10.65 -7.08 -15.11
N ARG A 81 -9.73 -6.13 -15.31
CA ARG A 81 -8.47 -6.02 -14.55
C ARG A 81 -8.71 -5.71 -13.08
N GLU A 82 -9.57 -4.74 -12.82
CA GLU A 82 -10.04 -4.36 -11.48
C GLU A 82 -10.61 -5.58 -10.76
N LEU A 83 -11.53 -6.31 -11.40
CA LEU A 83 -12.17 -7.46 -10.78
C LEU A 83 -11.20 -8.60 -10.45
N ALA A 84 -10.24 -8.86 -11.33
CA ALA A 84 -9.21 -9.87 -11.10
C ALA A 84 -8.25 -9.47 -9.96
N MET A 85 -7.84 -8.19 -9.90
CA MET A 85 -7.01 -7.67 -8.81
C MET A 85 -7.74 -7.67 -7.47
N GLY A 86 -9.02 -7.27 -7.44
CA GLY A 86 -9.82 -7.30 -6.22
C GLY A 86 -10.07 -8.72 -5.70
N THR A 87 -10.19 -9.69 -6.61
CA THR A 87 -10.24 -11.11 -6.24
C THR A 87 -8.92 -11.55 -5.58
N LEU A 88 -7.76 -11.17 -6.12
CA LEU A 88 -6.45 -11.44 -5.50
C LEU A 88 -6.32 -10.76 -4.12
N ALA A 89 -6.77 -9.51 -3.99
CA ALA A 89 -6.77 -8.78 -2.73
C ALA A 89 -7.62 -9.50 -1.66
N ASN A 90 -8.84 -9.93 -2.00
CA ASN A 90 -9.69 -10.68 -1.06
C ASN A 90 -9.09 -12.03 -0.66
N LEU A 91 -8.44 -12.74 -1.58
CA LEU A 91 -7.75 -13.99 -1.24
C LEU A 91 -6.63 -13.73 -0.21
N ALA A 92 -5.85 -12.67 -0.39
CA ALA A 92 -4.74 -12.34 0.50
C ALA A 92 -5.16 -12.06 1.94
N CYS A 93 -6.40 -11.57 2.15
CA CYS A 93 -6.95 -11.30 3.49
C CYS A 93 -7.01 -12.54 4.39
N HIS A 94 -7.03 -13.75 3.82
CA HIS A 94 -7.08 -15.01 4.58
C HIS A 94 -5.69 -15.44 5.07
N TRP A 95 -4.96 -14.54 5.72
CA TRP A 95 -3.58 -14.73 6.16
C TRP A 95 -3.43 -15.91 7.13
N ALA A 96 -4.31 -15.99 8.13
CA ALA A 96 -4.30 -17.06 9.13
C ALA A 96 -4.52 -18.46 8.56
N SER A 97 -5.12 -18.55 7.35
CA SER A 97 -5.33 -19.81 6.63
C SER A 97 -4.14 -20.20 5.74
N GLY A 98 -3.05 -19.43 5.76
CA GLY A 98 -1.88 -19.64 4.90
C GLY A 98 -2.06 -19.18 3.45
N ILE A 99 -3.21 -18.60 3.10
CA ILE A 99 -3.46 -18.11 1.72
C ILE A 99 -2.64 -16.84 1.45
N GLY A 100 -2.73 -15.84 2.34
CA GLY A 100 -1.94 -14.60 2.22
C GLY A 100 -0.44 -14.85 2.07
N PRO A 101 0.20 -15.65 2.96
CA PRO A 101 1.59 -16.03 2.82
C PRO A 101 1.91 -16.73 1.49
N LEU A 102 1.05 -17.67 1.05
CA LEU A 102 1.22 -18.36 -0.23
C LEU A 102 1.24 -17.39 -1.42
N LEU A 103 0.39 -16.36 -1.40
CA LEU A 103 0.38 -15.34 -2.44
C LEU A 103 1.59 -14.40 -2.35
N LEU A 104 2.04 -14.07 -1.14
CA LEU A 104 3.26 -13.27 -0.95
C LEU A 104 4.52 -13.99 -1.44
N ASP A 105 4.56 -15.31 -1.25
CA ASP A 105 5.65 -16.18 -1.70
C ASP A 105 5.65 -16.40 -3.23
N ASP A 106 4.60 -15.97 -3.94
CA ASP A 106 4.55 -15.98 -5.41
C ASP A 106 5.05 -14.65 -6.00
N MET A 107 6.33 -14.63 -6.39
CA MET A 107 6.97 -13.45 -6.97
C MET A 107 6.27 -12.91 -8.23
N ASP A 108 5.53 -13.74 -8.98
CA ASP A 108 4.80 -13.27 -10.15
C ASP A 108 3.66 -12.31 -9.78
N ILE A 109 3.07 -12.46 -8.59
CA ILE A 109 2.06 -11.52 -8.06
C ILE A 109 2.70 -10.16 -7.80
N LEU A 110 3.86 -10.12 -7.14
CA LEU A 110 4.56 -8.86 -6.86
C LEU A 110 5.07 -8.18 -8.14
N LYS A 111 5.57 -8.97 -9.11
CA LYS A 111 5.93 -8.46 -10.44
C LYS A 111 4.73 -7.89 -11.18
N LEU A 112 3.56 -8.52 -11.08
CA LEU A 112 2.32 -8.00 -11.63
C LEU A 112 1.94 -6.67 -10.97
N CYS A 113 1.96 -6.59 -9.64
CA CYS A 113 1.71 -5.33 -8.91
C CYS A 113 2.64 -4.21 -9.38
N ARG A 114 3.95 -4.50 -9.52
CA ARG A 114 4.92 -3.52 -10.05
C ARG A 114 4.57 -3.07 -11.48
N SER A 115 4.17 -4.02 -12.33
CA SER A 115 3.75 -3.72 -13.71
C SER A 115 2.51 -2.84 -13.76
N ILE A 116 1.53 -3.07 -12.87
CA ILE A 116 0.32 -2.24 -12.77
C ILE A 116 0.70 -0.85 -12.28
N LEU A 117 1.45 -0.72 -11.19
CA LEU A 117 1.87 0.56 -10.64
C LEU A 117 2.64 1.42 -11.65
N TRP A 118 3.36 0.79 -12.59
CA TRP A 118 4.01 1.52 -13.67
C TRP A 118 3.03 2.00 -14.74
N ASN A 119 2.16 1.11 -15.22
CA ASN A 119 1.50 1.28 -16.52
C ASN A 119 0.01 1.66 -16.42
N GLU A 120 -0.58 1.57 -15.24
CA GLU A 120 -2.01 1.77 -15.02
C GLU A 120 -2.30 3.15 -14.42
N ASN A 121 -3.38 3.79 -14.90
CA ASN A 121 -3.86 5.06 -14.36
C ASN A 121 -5.30 4.97 -13.81
N ASP A 122 -6.01 3.86 -14.03
CA ASP A 122 -7.36 3.69 -13.47
C ASP A 122 -7.30 3.52 -11.95
N ALA A 123 -8.00 4.41 -11.25
CA ALA A 123 -7.97 4.48 -9.79
C ALA A 123 -8.52 3.22 -9.11
N ARG A 124 -9.42 2.47 -9.75
CA ARG A 124 -10.00 1.25 -9.15
C ARG A 124 -9.02 0.09 -9.24
N VAL A 125 -8.31 -0.05 -10.36
CA VAL A 125 -7.24 -1.05 -10.50
C VAL A 125 -6.09 -0.76 -9.52
N LEU A 126 -5.69 0.51 -9.41
CA LEU A 126 -4.68 0.95 -8.44
C LEU A 126 -5.15 0.73 -7.00
N LEU A 127 -6.43 0.95 -6.70
CA LEU A 127 -7.00 0.70 -5.37
C LEU A 127 -6.88 -0.78 -4.99
N GLU A 128 -7.31 -1.69 -5.85
CA GLU A 128 -7.23 -3.13 -5.54
C GLU A 128 -5.79 -3.64 -5.44
N THR A 129 -4.89 -3.09 -6.28
CA THR A 129 -3.45 -3.36 -6.16
C THR A 129 -2.91 -2.89 -4.81
N THR A 130 -3.34 -1.71 -4.37
CA THR A 130 -2.96 -1.12 -3.08
C THR A 130 -3.53 -1.92 -1.91
N ARG A 131 -4.78 -2.40 -1.99
CA ARG A 131 -5.39 -3.28 -0.99
C ARG A 131 -4.62 -4.59 -0.82
N LEU A 132 -4.21 -5.20 -1.93
CA LEU A 132 -3.39 -6.42 -1.92
C LEU A 132 -2.04 -6.16 -1.22
N LEU A 133 -1.30 -5.13 -1.63
CA LEU A 133 -0.01 -4.78 -1.03
C LEU A 133 -0.13 -4.37 0.45
N ASN A 134 -1.21 -3.67 0.82
CA ASN A 134 -1.51 -3.32 2.21
C ASN A 134 -1.71 -4.55 3.08
N THR A 135 -2.35 -5.58 2.53
CA THR A 135 -2.53 -6.85 3.24
C THR A 135 -1.19 -7.52 3.51
N PHE A 136 -0.32 -7.59 2.48
CA PHE A 136 1.03 -8.15 2.64
C PHE A 136 1.86 -7.41 3.69
N LEU A 137 1.89 -6.08 3.63
CA LEU A 137 2.66 -5.28 4.58
C LEU A 137 2.05 -5.27 5.99
N SER A 138 0.73 -5.18 6.12
CA SER A 138 0.07 -5.16 7.43
C SER A 138 0.28 -6.48 8.18
N CYS A 139 0.26 -7.62 7.49
CA CYS A 139 0.57 -8.91 8.10
C CYS A 139 2.06 -9.17 8.30
N SER A 140 2.94 -8.38 7.67
CA SER A 140 4.39 -8.40 7.92
C SER A 140 4.81 -7.50 9.08
N ILE A 141 3.92 -6.64 9.58
CA ILE A 141 4.19 -5.71 10.68
C ILE A 141 3.30 -6.09 11.86
N ASP A 142 3.89 -6.75 12.85
CA ASP A 142 3.19 -7.06 14.09
C ASP A 142 3.14 -5.81 14.98
N THR A 143 1.97 -5.16 15.00
CA THR A 143 1.71 -3.96 15.81
C THR A 143 1.70 -4.25 17.31
N SER A 144 1.44 -5.50 17.73
CA SER A 144 1.36 -5.88 19.14
C SER A 144 2.75 -5.99 19.79
N HIS A 145 3.75 -6.38 19.00
CA HIS A 145 5.13 -6.54 19.44
C HIS A 145 6.10 -5.52 18.83
N GLN A 146 5.61 -4.62 17.97
CA GLN A 146 6.43 -3.67 17.19
C GLN A 146 7.56 -4.38 16.43
N THR A 147 7.28 -5.58 15.93
CA THR A 147 8.25 -6.39 15.20
C THR A 147 7.87 -6.49 13.74
N VAL A 148 8.86 -6.33 12.86
CA VAL A 148 8.72 -6.55 11.43
C VAL A 148 9.22 -7.96 11.10
N ILE A 149 8.39 -8.72 10.40
CA ILE A 149 8.74 -10.03 9.83
C ILE A 149 9.25 -9.77 8.42
N GLU A 150 10.53 -10.07 8.19
CA GLU A 150 11.16 -9.92 6.88
C GLU A 150 10.73 -11.04 5.95
N HIS A 151 10.19 -10.68 4.78
CA HIS A 151 9.86 -11.60 3.69
C HIS A 151 10.76 -11.31 2.48
N ASP A 152 11.45 -12.33 1.96
CA ASP A 152 12.42 -12.17 0.87
C ASP A 152 11.78 -11.53 -0.36
N ASN A 153 10.63 -12.06 -0.78
CA ASN A 153 9.93 -11.56 -1.97
C ASN A 153 9.42 -10.13 -1.81
N LEU A 154 8.92 -9.77 -0.64
CA LEU A 154 8.46 -8.40 -0.36
C LEU A 154 9.63 -7.42 -0.35
N THR A 155 10.77 -7.86 0.19
CA THR A 155 12.02 -7.08 0.21
C THR A 155 12.55 -6.88 -1.20
N GLU A 156 12.59 -7.92 -2.02
CA GLU A 156 12.94 -7.82 -3.45
C GLU A 156 11.97 -6.89 -4.19
N PHE A 157 10.66 -7.01 -3.93
CA PHE A 157 9.65 -6.13 -4.53
C PHE A 157 9.84 -4.66 -4.17
N LEU A 158 10.28 -4.33 -2.95
CA LEU A 158 10.51 -2.94 -2.55
C LEU A 158 11.89 -2.41 -2.98
N THR A 159 12.85 -3.30 -3.22
CA THR A 159 14.20 -2.92 -3.63
C THR A 159 14.14 -2.16 -4.97
N PRO A 160 14.81 -0.98 -5.07
CA PRO A 160 14.92 -0.26 -6.33
C PRO A 160 15.62 -1.10 -7.41
N VAL A 161 15.18 -0.96 -8.65
CA VAL A 161 15.82 -1.62 -9.80
C VAL A 161 16.16 -0.57 -10.87
N PRO A 162 17.33 -0.65 -11.55
CA PRO A 162 17.80 0.44 -12.41
C PRO A 162 16.86 0.83 -13.55
N MET A 163 16.08 -0.14 -14.06
CA MET A 163 15.19 0.04 -15.20
C MET A 163 13.73 0.24 -14.78
N ALA A 164 13.43 0.46 -13.49
CA ALA A 164 12.08 0.77 -13.04
C ALA A 164 12.03 1.82 -11.94
N PRO A 165 11.02 2.71 -11.95
CA PRO A 165 10.76 3.54 -10.80
C PRO A 165 10.57 2.68 -9.54
N SER A 166 11.06 3.18 -8.42
CA SER A 166 10.85 2.52 -7.14
C SER A 166 9.36 2.50 -6.79
N ILE A 167 8.95 1.53 -5.97
CA ILE A 167 7.57 1.46 -5.48
C ILE A 167 7.23 2.71 -4.67
N PHE A 168 8.21 3.23 -3.92
CA PHE A 168 8.09 4.48 -3.18
C PHE A 168 7.81 5.68 -4.09
N HIS A 169 8.54 5.81 -5.20
CA HIS A 169 8.31 6.86 -6.19
C HIS A 169 6.90 6.78 -6.78
N GLN A 170 6.47 5.58 -7.19
CA GLN A 170 5.14 5.38 -7.78
C GLN A 170 4.02 5.79 -6.83
N TYR A 171 4.09 5.38 -5.56
CA TYR A 171 3.08 5.79 -4.58
C TYR A 171 3.17 7.26 -4.20
N THR A 172 4.35 7.88 -4.25
CA THR A 172 4.49 9.34 -4.13
C THR A 172 3.70 10.05 -5.22
N LEU A 173 3.85 9.63 -6.48
CA LEU A 173 3.07 10.18 -7.59
C LEU A 173 1.57 9.95 -7.42
N ILE A 174 1.15 8.74 -7.01
CA ILE A 174 -0.27 8.43 -6.78
C ILE A 174 -0.85 9.34 -5.70
N ILE A 175 -0.21 9.44 -4.54
CA ILE A 175 -0.69 10.24 -3.40
C ILE A 175 -0.80 11.72 -3.79
N CYS A 176 0.21 12.27 -4.45
CA CYS A 176 0.24 13.69 -4.79
C CYS A 176 -0.76 14.08 -5.90
N ASN A 177 -1.27 13.12 -6.68
CA ASN A 177 -2.08 13.43 -7.87
C ASN A 177 -3.48 12.80 -7.89
N THR A 178 -3.78 11.83 -7.01
CA THR A 178 -5.10 11.20 -7.00
C THR A 178 -6.19 12.11 -6.45
N LEU A 179 -7.34 12.11 -7.11
CA LEU A 179 -8.58 12.72 -6.61
C LEU A 179 -9.54 11.68 -6.03
N TYR A 180 -9.21 10.39 -6.13
CA TYR A 180 -10.02 9.31 -5.61
C TYR A 180 -9.69 9.07 -4.13
N SER A 181 -10.60 9.48 -3.25
CA SER A 181 -10.38 9.52 -1.79
C SER A 181 -10.03 8.16 -1.19
N GLU A 182 -10.68 7.09 -1.66
CA GLU A 182 -10.44 5.74 -1.16
C GLU A 182 -9.02 5.25 -1.53
N LEU A 183 -8.58 5.52 -2.76
CA LEU A 183 -7.20 5.24 -3.18
C LEU A 183 -6.20 6.10 -2.40
N LEU A 184 -6.50 7.37 -2.15
CA LEU A 184 -5.63 8.24 -1.36
C LEU A 184 -5.41 7.68 0.05
N LEU A 185 -6.48 7.34 0.75
CA LEU A 185 -6.41 6.78 2.11
C LEU A 185 -5.62 5.48 2.14
N ASN A 186 -5.93 4.55 1.23
CA ASN A 186 -5.22 3.27 1.15
C ASN A 186 -3.74 3.45 0.78
N SER A 187 -3.42 4.43 -0.07
CA SER A 187 -2.04 4.73 -0.47
C SER A 187 -1.23 5.36 0.66
N LEU A 188 -1.82 6.25 1.46
CA LEU A 188 -1.18 6.84 2.63
C LEU A 188 -0.88 5.79 3.70
N GLU A 189 -1.82 4.88 3.96
CA GLU A 189 -1.60 3.75 4.85
C GLU A 189 -0.48 2.84 4.35
N LEU A 190 -0.51 2.50 3.06
CA LEU A 190 0.53 1.67 2.45
C LEU A 190 1.89 2.33 2.55
N MET A 191 1.98 3.62 2.22
CA MET A 191 3.24 4.34 2.26
C MET A 191 3.83 4.37 3.67
N THR A 192 2.99 4.59 4.68
CA THR A 192 3.41 4.52 6.09
C THR A 192 3.98 3.14 6.41
N ARG A 193 3.32 2.06 5.97
CA ARG A 193 3.78 0.68 6.18
C ARG A 193 5.08 0.38 5.41
N ILE A 194 5.25 0.90 4.19
CA ILE A 194 6.49 0.79 3.41
C ILE A 194 7.64 1.44 4.18
N VAL A 195 7.45 2.65 4.70
CA VAL A 195 8.47 3.37 5.48
C VAL A 195 8.89 2.57 6.72
N VAL A 196 7.91 2.04 7.47
CA VAL A 196 8.18 1.21 8.67
C VAL A 196 8.94 -0.07 8.30
N TYR A 197 8.47 -0.79 7.28
CA TYR A 197 9.02 -2.07 6.85
C TYR A 197 10.46 -1.93 6.32
N THR A 198 10.67 -0.98 5.42
CA THR A 198 12.00 -0.71 4.81
C THR A 198 12.99 -0.25 5.87
N ASN A 199 12.60 0.64 6.80
CA ASN A 199 13.49 1.05 7.88
C ASN A 199 13.91 -0.12 8.78
N ALA A 200 12.98 -1.00 9.13
CA ALA A 200 13.28 -2.18 9.95
C ALA A 200 14.26 -3.13 9.24
N ILE A 201 14.09 -3.33 7.93
CA ILE A 201 14.95 -4.20 7.13
C ILE A 201 16.32 -3.59 6.90
N THR A 202 16.41 -2.29 6.62
CA THR A 202 17.70 -1.60 6.54
C THR A 202 18.50 -1.83 7.83
N HIS A 203 17.89 -1.65 9.00
CA HIS A 203 18.55 -1.96 10.27
C HIS A 203 18.94 -3.45 10.41
N SER A 204 18.11 -4.39 9.96
CA SER A 204 18.41 -5.83 9.93
C SER A 204 19.63 -6.14 9.06
N ILE A 205 19.67 -5.58 7.85
CA ILE A 205 20.75 -5.77 6.87
C ILE A 205 22.05 -5.12 7.38
N THR A 206 22.01 -3.86 7.85
CA THR A 206 23.18 -3.17 8.41
C THR A 206 23.76 -3.94 9.59
N ARG A 207 22.93 -4.47 10.49
CA ARG A 207 23.39 -5.31 11.62
C ARG A 207 24.03 -6.62 11.15
N ARG A 208 23.46 -7.29 10.13
CA ARG A 208 24.05 -8.50 9.54
C ARG A 208 25.42 -8.19 8.92
N ARG A 209 25.54 -7.07 8.19
CA ARG A 209 26.80 -6.61 7.59
C ARG A 209 27.88 -6.31 8.63
N GLN A 210 27.54 -5.58 9.70
CA GLN A 210 28.48 -5.28 10.80
C GLN A 210 29.04 -6.54 11.46
N ARG A 211 28.23 -7.60 11.62
CA ARG A 211 28.71 -8.88 12.15
C ARG A 211 29.69 -9.58 11.21
N LEU A 212 29.49 -9.47 9.89
CA LEU A 212 30.38 -10.04 8.89
C LEU A 212 31.71 -9.26 8.81
N MET A 213 31.67 -7.93 8.83
CA MET A 213 32.88 -7.08 8.82
C MET A 213 33.71 -7.18 10.11
N GLN A 214 33.09 -7.51 11.25
CA GLN A 214 33.83 -7.82 12.48
C GLN A 214 34.57 -9.17 12.42
N HIS A 215 34.21 -10.05 11.48
CA HIS A 215 34.89 -11.34 11.29
C HIS A 215 36.01 -11.30 10.25
N ASP A 216 35.93 -10.44 9.23
CA ASP A 216 36.96 -10.27 8.20
C ASP A 216 37.84 -9.04 8.47
N HIS A 217 38.86 -9.20 9.31
CA HIS A 217 39.84 -8.15 9.65
C HIS A 217 40.87 -7.82 8.55
N THR A 218 40.52 -7.99 7.28
CA THR A 218 41.40 -7.65 6.16
C THR A 218 40.61 -7.26 4.91
N GLN A 219 40.17 -6.00 4.82
CA GLN A 219 40.35 -5.14 3.64
C GLN A 219 39.53 -3.84 3.78
N THR A 220 40.25 -2.73 3.88
CA THR A 220 39.77 -1.37 3.66
C THR A 220 39.59 -1.16 2.16
N THR A 221 38.35 -1.12 1.68
CA THR A 221 38.03 -0.57 0.35
C THR A 221 36.71 0.19 0.44
N ASN A 222 36.80 1.51 0.33
CA ASN A 222 35.76 2.50 -0.04
C ASN A 222 34.33 2.17 0.39
N ASP A 223 33.99 2.54 1.63
CA ASP A 223 32.65 2.36 2.23
C ASP A 223 31.55 3.26 1.63
N ASP A 224 31.87 4.24 0.78
CA ASP A 224 30.89 5.23 0.29
C ASP A 224 30.00 4.72 -0.87
N ASP A 225 30.41 3.71 -1.65
CA ASP A 225 29.65 3.24 -2.84
C ASP A 225 28.55 2.20 -2.52
N ASP A 226 28.54 1.67 -1.29
CA ASP A 226 27.73 0.51 -0.91
C ASP A 226 26.54 0.86 0.00
N ASP A 227 26.54 2.06 0.60
CA ASP A 227 25.42 2.59 1.39
C ASP A 227 24.25 3.02 0.49
N ASP A 228 24.56 3.49 -0.73
CA ASP A 228 23.57 3.89 -1.75
C ASP A 228 22.78 2.70 -2.34
N ARG A 229 23.32 1.47 -2.30
CA ARG A 229 22.70 0.30 -2.95
C ARG A 229 21.42 -0.17 -2.27
N HIS A 230 21.15 0.24 -1.04
CA HIS A 230 19.98 -0.18 -0.26
C HIS A 230 19.09 1.00 0.14
N GLN A 231 19.24 2.13 -0.54
CA GLN A 231 18.37 3.27 -0.37
C GLN A 231 17.01 2.98 -1.03
N PHE A 232 16.06 2.47 -0.24
CA PHE A 232 14.69 2.17 -0.70
C PHE A 232 13.89 3.42 -1.09
N MET A 233 14.27 4.59 -0.57
CA MET A 233 13.52 5.84 -0.66
C MET A 233 14.43 6.95 -1.16
N ASP A 234 14.04 7.58 -2.28
CA ASP A 234 14.75 8.74 -2.79
C ASP A 234 14.44 9.98 -1.94
N LYS A 235 15.46 10.82 -1.72
CA LYS A 235 15.32 12.03 -0.91
C LYS A 235 14.34 13.02 -1.54
N SER A 236 14.30 13.10 -2.88
CA SER A 236 13.39 14.04 -3.56
C SER A 236 11.93 13.63 -3.42
N ASP A 237 11.62 12.34 -3.56
CA ASP A 237 10.28 11.79 -3.33
C ASP A 237 9.83 11.98 -1.89
N THR A 238 10.75 11.74 -0.94
CA THR A 238 10.43 11.87 0.48
C THR A 238 10.14 13.33 0.85
N LEU A 239 10.92 14.27 0.34
CA LEU A 239 10.67 15.70 0.54
C LEU A 239 9.35 16.12 -0.12
N ALA A 240 9.05 15.64 -1.33
CA ALA A 240 7.79 15.92 -2.01
C ALA A 240 6.58 15.45 -1.19
N LEU A 241 6.62 14.26 -0.60
CA LEU A 241 5.57 13.77 0.29
C LEU A 241 5.43 14.61 1.56
N VAL A 242 6.55 15.03 2.15
CA VAL A 242 6.53 15.85 3.37
C VAL A 242 5.92 17.23 3.08
N THR A 243 6.33 17.87 1.98
CA THR A 243 5.76 19.15 1.54
C THR A 243 4.27 19.01 1.22
N TRP A 244 3.89 18.01 0.42
CA TRP A 244 2.50 17.73 0.09
C TRP A 244 1.66 17.47 1.36
N GLY A 245 2.17 16.67 2.30
CA GLY A 245 1.47 16.37 3.55
C GLY A 245 1.27 17.61 4.43
N ALA A 246 2.27 18.50 4.49
CA ALA A 246 2.16 19.74 5.24
C ALA A 246 1.11 20.69 4.63
N GLU A 247 1.13 20.87 3.31
CA GLU A 247 0.12 21.64 2.57
C GLU A 247 -1.27 21.04 2.78
N ARG A 248 -1.38 19.71 2.72
CA ARG A 248 -2.64 19.00 2.89
C ARG A 248 -3.24 19.19 4.28
N LEU A 249 -2.43 19.10 5.34
CA LEU A 249 -2.90 19.37 6.71
C LEU A 249 -3.30 20.83 6.89
N GLU A 250 -2.66 21.76 6.19
CA GLU A 250 -3.09 23.15 6.18
C GLU A 250 -4.46 23.35 5.53
N GLU A 251 -4.73 22.69 4.40
CA GLU A 251 -6.04 22.71 3.73
C GLU A 251 -7.14 22.13 4.62
N GLU A 252 -6.90 20.97 5.22
CA GLU A 252 -7.81 20.34 6.18
C GLU A 252 -8.03 21.26 7.40
N GLY A 253 -6.97 21.89 7.92
CA GLY A 253 -7.01 22.86 9.00
C GLY A 253 -7.66 24.21 8.65
N ARG A 254 -8.01 24.44 7.37
CA ARG A 254 -8.85 25.57 6.93
C ARG A 254 -10.29 25.13 6.62
N GLY A 255 -10.59 23.83 6.71
CA GLY A 255 -11.88 23.26 6.34
C GLY A 255 -12.15 23.23 4.83
N VAL A 256 -11.10 23.29 4.00
CA VAL A 256 -11.17 23.28 2.51
C VAL A 256 -10.75 21.90 1.96
N GLY A 257 -10.81 20.87 2.80
CA GLY A 257 -10.35 19.51 2.52
C GLY A 257 -11.14 18.72 1.48
N ILE A 258 -10.79 17.43 1.34
CA ILE A 258 -11.51 16.49 0.45
C ILE A 258 -12.81 16.10 1.14
N GLY A 259 -13.94 16.33 0.45
CA GLY A 259 -15.27 16.30 1.07
C GLY A 259 -15.51 17.61 1.80
N MET A 260 -16.72 18.18 1.71
CA MET A 260 -17.01 19.47 2.36
C MET A 260 -16.78 19.37 3.88
N GLY A 261 -15.67 19.92 4.38
CA GLY A 261 -15.32 19.94 5.80
C GLY A 261 -14.00 19.23 6.12
N PHE A 262 -13.78 18.97 7.41
CA PHE A 262 -12.58 18.33 7.94
C PHE A 262 -12.63 16.80 7.75
N HIS A 263 -11.71 16.23 6.96
CA HIS A 263 -11.63 14.79 6.74
C HIS A 263 -10.65 14.11 7.71
N ARG A 264 -11.16 13.68 8.87
CA ARG A 264 -10.39 12.99 9.93
C ARG A 264 -9.47 11.88 9.42
N GLY A 265 -9.98 10.99 8.57
CA GLY A 265 -9.19 9.90 8.00
C GLY A 265 -7.97 10.34 7.17
N VAL A 266 -8.09 11.43 6.41
CA VAL A 266 -6.97 11.97 5.62
C VAL A 266 -5.96 12.61 6.56
N ALA A 267 -6.41 13.49 7.47
CA ALA A 267 -5.52 14.14 8.42
C ALA A 267 -4.73 13.14 9.28
N LYS A 268 -5.41 12.13 9.83
CA LYS A 268 -4.79 11.04 10.59
C LYS A 268 -3.70 10.32 9.77
N ASN A 269 -4.03 9.88 8.55
CA ASN A 269 -3.08 9.12 7.74
C ASN A 269 -1.90 9.96 7.24
N VAL A 270 -2.13 11.24 6.93
CA VAL A 270 -1.05 12.19 6.62
C VAL A 270 -0.14 12.39 7.83
N MET A 271 -0.70 12.57 9.03
CA MET A 271 0.10 12.71 10.26
C MET A 271 0.92 11.45 10.57
N HIS A 272 0.35 10.25 10.41
CA HIS A 272 1.07 8.98 10.57
C HIS A 272 2.25 8.89 9.59
N LEU A 273 2.03 9.22 8.32
CA LEU A 273 3.09 9.20 7.30
C LEU A 273 4.20 10.21 7.64
N LEU A 274 3.84 11.47 7.93
CA LEU A 274 4.81 12.50 8.31
C LEU A 274 5.60 12.10 9.55
N TRP A 275 4.93 11.52 10.55
CA TRP A 275 5.57 11.03 11.76
C TRP A 275 6.56 9.91 11.44
N ALA A 276 6.19 8.93 10.62
CA ALA A 276 7.09 7.85 10.24
C ALA A 276 8.33 8.38 9.50
N LEU A 277 8.15 9.27 8.52
CA LEU A 277 9.25 9.86 7.75
C LEU A 277 10.23 10.63 8.64
N LEU A 278 9.73 11.42 9.60
CA LEU A 278 10.56 12.17 10.55
C LEU A 278 11.17 11.29 11.64
N ALA A 279 10.43 10.30 12.16
CA ALA A 279 10.89 9.43 13.24
C ALA A 279 12.04 8.52 12.81
N TYR A 280 12.01 8.08 11.55
CA TYR A 280 13.05 7.24 10.96
C TYR A 280 14.13 8.05 10.22
N ASN A 281 14.19 9.36 10.41
CA ASN A 281 15.17 10.28 9.80
C ASN A 281 15.29 10.15 8.28
N GLN A 282 14.18 9.87 7.58
CA GLN A 282 14.18 9.82 6.11
C GLN A 282 14.29 11.23 5.52
N VAL A 283 13.80 12.23 6.25
CA VAL A 283 14.00 13.67 5.98
C VAL A 283 14.39 14.35 7.28
N GLY A 284 15.45 15.15 7.25
CA GLY A 284 15.82 16.00 8.38
C GLY A 284 14.91 17.22 8.45
N ILE A 285 14.59 17.69 9.66
CA ILE A 285 13.77 18.90 9.85
C ILE A 285 14.44 20.13 9.20
N THR A 286 15.78 20.13 9.13
CA THR A 286 16.56 21.15 8.41
C THR A 286 16.31 21.16 6.91
N ASP A 287 15.99 20.00 6.30
CA ASP A 287 15.70 19.88 4.87
C ASP A 287 14.31 20.44 4.53
N CYS A 288 13.40 20.49 5.49
CA CYS A 288 12.03 20.98 5.31
C CYS A 288 11.91 22.50 5.26
N GLY A 289 12.92 23.22 5.78
CA GLY A 289 12.88 24.67 5.92
C GLY A 289 12.00 25.18 7.09
N PRO A 290 12.24 26.43 7.54
CA PRO A 290 11.55 26.99 8.70
C PRO A 290 10.08 27.31 8.44
N GLU A 291 9.73 27.68 7.20
CA GLU A 291 8.35 28.03 6.83
C GLU A 291 7.42 26.82 6.93
N MET A 292 7.82 25.68 6.36
CA MET A 292 7.06 24.44 6.42
C MET A 292 6.91 23.93 7.87
N THR A 293 7.99 23.98 8.63
CA THR A 293 8.01 23.54 10.04
C THR A 293 7.05 24.36 10.89
N HIS A 294 7.06 25.69 10.71
CA HIS A 294 6.15 26.58 11.41
C HIS A 294 4.69 26.41 10.96
N GLY A 295 4.47 26.31 9.64
CA GLY A 295 3.15 26.09 9.04
C GLY A 295 2.51 24.79 9.53
N LEU A 296 3.27 23.70 9.54
CA LEU A 296 2.81 22.39 10.01
C LEU A 296 2.38 22.44 11.49
N GLY A 297 3.17 23.08 12.35
CA GLY A 297 2.81 23.25 13.77
C GLY A 297 1.51 24.03 13.98
N GLN A 298 1.30 25.09 13.20
CA GLN A 298 0.03 25.84 13.21
C GLN A 298 -1.13 25.00 12.70
N SER A 299 -0.97 24.30 11.58
CA SER A 299 -2.00 23.46 10.98
C SER A 299 -2.48 22.36 11.93
N MET A 300 -1.54 21.65 12.58
CA MET A 300 -1.90 20.64 13.58
C MET A 300 -2.64 21.23 14.79
N SER A 301 -2.24 22.42 15.25
CA SER A 301 -2.92 23.11 16.36
C SER A 301 -4.36 23.49 16.00
N ARG A 302 -4.60 23.96 14.76
CA ARG A 302 -5.95 24.26 14.26
C ARG A 302 -6.82 23.01 14.15
N LEU A 303 -6.25 21.91 13.65
CA LEU A 303 -6.94 20.63 13.54
C LEU A 303 -7.39 20.11 14.91
N VAL A 304 -6.52 20.19 15.92
CA VAL A 304 -6.87 19.83 17.29
C VAL A 304 -7.98 20.72 17.86
N SER A 305 -7.99 22.02 17.58
CA SER A 305 -9.09 22.89 18.03
C SER A 305 -10.43 22.53 17.38
N TYR A 306 -10.46 22.19 16.09
CA TYR A 306 -11.69 21.76 15.43
C TYR A 306 -12.29 20.50 16.05
N ILE A 307 -11.42 19.55 16.43
CA ILE A 307 -11.83 18.31 17.09
C ILE A 307 -12.44 18.59 18.47
N GLN A 308 -11.89 19.53 19.23
CA GLN A 308 -12.37 19.86 20.57
C GLN A 308 -13.73 20.60 20.57
N GLU A 309 -14.11 21.19 19.44
CA GLU A 309 -15.39 21.89 19.27
C GLU A 309 -16.54 20.96 18.82
N ASP A 310 -16.23 19.74 18.35
CA ASP A 310 -17.20 18.80 17.76
C ASP A 310 -17.61 17.71 18.78
N GLU A 311 -18.87 17.73 19.27
CA GLU A 311 -19.35 16.86 20.37
C GLU A 311 -19.77 15.43 19.94
N MET A 312 -19.47 15.02 18.70
CA MET A 312 -20.00 13.77 18.10
C MET A 312 -19.09 12.53 18.30
N ASP A 313 -19.63 11.34 18.04
CA ASP A 313 -19.15 9.97 18.33
C ASP A 313 -17.74 9.54 17.78
N THR A 314 -16.81 10.45 17.47
CA THR A 314 -15.49 10.17 16.84
C THR A 314 -14.30 10.10 17.82
N ARG A 315 -14.55 9.93 19.12
CA ARG A 315 -13.56 10.09 20.21
C ARG A 315 -12.23 9.36 20.02
N VAL A 316 -12.23 8.15 19.44
CA VAL A 316 -11.01 7.35 19.27
C VAL A 316 -10.09 7.90 18.18
N GLU A 317 -10.66 8.35 17.05
CA GLU A 317 -9.88 8.97 15.97
C GLU A 317 -9.36 10.34 16.40
N ASP A 318 -10.17 11.06 17.17
CA ASP A 318 -9.86 12.37 17.73
C ASP A 318 -8.68 12.30 18.72
N GLU A 319 -8.65 11.28 19.60
CA GLU A 319 -7.52 11.00 20.48
C GLU A 319 -6.23 10.66 19.70
N ASP A 320 -6.33 9.84 18.65
CA ASP A 320 -5.18 9.48 17.81
C ASP A 320 -4.60 10.72 17.10
N ILE A 321 -5.45 11.57 16.51
CA ILE A 321 -5.03 12.82 15.86
C ILE A 321 -4.37 13.77 16.87
N GLN A 322 -4.91 13.90 18.08
CA GLN A 322 -4.33 14.72 19.14
C GLN A 322 -2.95 14.21 19.57
N ASN A 323 -2.82 12.90 19.78
CA ASN A 323 -1.55 12.28 20.15
C ASN A 323 -0.48 12.44 19.06
N LEU A 324 -0.86 12.26 17.79
CA LEU A 324 0.03 12.46 16.65
C LEU A 324 0.47 13.91 16.50
N ALA A 325 -0.47 14.85 16.64
CA ALA A 325 -0.17 16.28 16.59
C ALA A 325 0.83 16.67 17.70
N GLN A 326 0.66 16.15 18.91
CA GLN A 326 1.59 16.38 20.01
C GLN A 326 2.97 15.76 19.74
N ALA A 327 3.01 14.51 19.25
CA ALA A 327 4.26 13.81 18.95
C ALA A 327 5.06 14.51 17.85
N LEU A 328 4.37 14.94 16.78
CA LEU A 328 4.96 15.70 15.69
C LEU A 328 5.48 17.06 16.17
N ASN A 329 4.69 17.83 16.92
CA ASN A 329 5.13 19.11 17.48
C ASN A 329 6.36 18.96 18.39
N THR A 330 6.41 17.89 19.18
CA THR A 330 7.58 17.58 20.02
C THR A 330 8.81 17.28 19.18
N LYS A 331 8.65 16.50 18.09
CA LYS A 331 9.76 16.22 17.16
C LYS A 331 10.25 17.48 16.45
N LEU A 332 9.34 18.35 16.01
CA LEU A 332 9.68 19.61 15.36
C LEU A 332 10.44 20.56 16.30
N SER A 333 10.03 20.64 17.57
CA SER A 333 10.67 21.53 18.57
C SER A 333 12.02 21.01 19.07
N MET A 334 12.27 19.70 19.04
CA MET A 334 13.58 19.14 19.39
C MET A 334 14.67 19.44 18.36
N ALA A 335 14.31 19.83 17.13
CA ALA A 335 15.25 20.09 16.05
C ALA A 335 15.44 21.58 15.71
N SER A 336 14.69 22.47 16.37
CA SER A 336 14.82 23.94 16.29
C SER A 336 15.78 24.48 17.33
#